data_AF-A0A2J7RDJ7-F1
#
_entry.id   AF-A0A2J7RDJ7-F1
#
_cell.length_a   1.000
_cell.length_b   1.000
_cell.length_c   1.000
_cell.angle_alpha   90.00
_cell.angle_beta   90.00
_cell.angle_gamma   90.00
#
_symmetry.space_group_name_H-M   'P 1'
#
loop_
_entity.id
_entity.type
_entity.pdbx_description
1 polymer ?
#
loop_
_entity_poly.entity_id
_entity_poly.type
_entity_poly.pdbx_seq_one_letter_code
_entity_poly.pdbx_strand_id
1 'polypeptide(L)'
;MCRIDVFIVAVTLWLTAFASSLTPEIVQYSEEESSIVPIVQSGEYGTLYNKVVNSAVEYIFVFNKTEVPQKQPARIMVECKNSSRSYPVLVVVRHQKGVLSWQLPLVVDSRTNLFEYVHTSRTLCPNSNYDSLNIQRVGNVNDVIVSVSTARPYNLNFSLLVSHETNFSIRLSEERHVHVSPADPQFYAFSFPDDVETVLLRVDSDDDICMTVSIQNRSCPIYDLERNVQFEGYWQTMNRRGGITLTKTAFPLGFFVVFVVKGDDWDCSGYYETVTVGRNKSLKFSVERSITYFNYIISTVGTVVVFMLFYIFFGVVYVIKKRGRQVLDNDVLDDESIQSPQSPEGLPSSYDQIHTPDASSSVTSPGFLSPRRHSDSSLDETDIDMLHDADSDKNVFRTKTVLTLMDLARKDSRILRKKSQLYLWNLLTVAVFYSLPVVQLVITYQLVLKQTGNQDLCYYNFLCAHPLGLLSDFNHVLSNIGYILLGLLFILLTYHRDIMHRKSDSRLDKYYGIPQHYGLFYAMGAALVMEGVLSGCYHVCPNQSNFQFGK
;
A
#
# COMPACT_ATOMS: atom_id res chain seq x y z
N MET A 1 26.48 51.39 68.29
CA MET A 1 25.20 50.92 67.71
C MET A 1 24.49 52.09 67.03
N CYS A 2 24.95 52.53 65.85
CA CYS A 2 24.38 53.67 65.11
C CYS A 2 24.66 53.53 63.60
N ARG A 3 24.28 52.39 62.99
CA ARG A 3 24.36 52.21 61.53
C ARG A 3 23.32 51.24 60.94
N ILE A 4 22.33 50.82 61.73
CA ILE A 4 21.29 49.87 61.29
C ILE A 4 19.95 50.59 61.03
N ASP A 5 19.64 51.67 61.75
CA ASP A 5 18.34 52.34 61.63
C ASP A 5 18.14 53.13 60.32
N VAL A 6 19.21 53.61 59.68
CA VAL A 6 19.10 54.37 58.42
C VAL A 6 18.76 53.45 57.23
N PHE A 7 19.21 52.20 57.26
CA PHE A 7 18.96 51.26 56.17
C PHE A 7 17.51 50.75 56.17
N ILE A 8 16.92 50.55 57.34
CA ILE A 8 15.53 50.07 57.46
C ILE A 8 14.53 51.14 57.03
N VAL A 9 14.79 52.42 57.35
CA VAL A 9 13.94 53.54 56.92
C VAL A 9 14.04 53.78 55.41
N ALA A 10 15.22 53.64 54.82
CA ALA A 10 15.38 53.79 53.36
C ALA A 10 14.67 52.68 52.58
N VAL A 11 14.75 51.43 53.03
CA VAL A 11 14.09 50.30 52.36
C VAL A 11 12.56 50.35 52.51
N THR A 12 12.04 50.82 53.64
CA THR A 12 10.58 50.97 53.85
C THR A 12 9.98 52.15 53.06
N LEU A 13 10.73 53.24 52.87
CA LEU A 13 10.31 54.34 51.98
C LEU A 13 10.37 53.96 50.50
N TRP A 14 11.32 53.12 50.09
CA TRP A 14 11.42 52.65 48.71
C TRP A 14 10.31 51.64 48.34
N LEU A 15 9.93 50.77 49.28
CA LEU A 15 8.82 49.81 49.10
C LEU A 15 7.44 50.49 49.08
N THR A 16 7.24 51.58 49.81
CA THR A 16 5.96 52.32 49.81
C THR A 16 5.81 53.24 48.58
N ALA A 17 6.91 53.74 48.03
CA ALA A 17 6.92 54.52 46.79
C ALA A 17 6.66 53.68 45.52
N PHE A 18 7.06 52.39 45.51
CA PHE A 18 6.77 51.49 44.38
C PHE A 18 5.36 50.89 44.41
N ALA A 19 4.74 50.77 45.58
CA ALA A 19 3.38 50.24 45.71
C ALA A 19 2.28 51.23 45.27
N SER A 20 2.60 52.51 45.08
CA SER A 20 1.65 53.56 44.71
C SER A 20 1.65 53.94 43.21
N SER A 21 2.46 53.25 42.38
CA SER A 21 2.60 53.54 40.94
C SER A 21 1.96 52.49 40.01
N LEU A 22 1.16 51.56 40.52
CA LEU A 22 0.50 50.51 39.73
C LEU A 22 -1.01 50.50 39.98
N THR A 23 -1.66 51.65 39.81
CA THR A 23 -3.08 51.63 39.42
C THR A 23 -3.13 51.49 37.91
N PRO A 24 -3.66 50.38 37.35
CA PRO A 24 -3.95 50.35 35.93
C PRO A 24 -4.97 51.46 35.68
N GLU A 25 -4.60 52.45 34.88
CA GLU A 25 -5.54 53.39 34.29
C GLU A 25 -6.59 52.53 33.58
N ILE A 26 -7.80 52.49 34.14
CA ILE A 26 -8.95 51.92 33.44
C ILE A 26 -9.17 52.86 32.27
N VAL A 27 -8.62 52.49 31.11
CA VAL A 27 -9.00 53.07 29.83
C VAL A 27 -10.50 52.79 29.70
N GLN A 28 -11.32 53.78 30.05
CA GLN A 28 -12.69 53.84 29.58
C GLN A 28 -12.58 53.96 28.06
N TYR A 29 -12.64 52.82 27.39
CA TYR A 29 -13.08 52.79 26.01
C TYR A 29 -14.44 53.48 26.00
N SER A 30 -14.55 54.60 25.29
CA SER A 30 -15.84 55.07 24.82
C SER A 30 -16.48 53.89 24.10
N GLU A 31 -17.64 53.45 24.58
CA GLU A 31 -18.54 52.64 23.77
C GLU A 31 -18.87 53.48 22.53
N GLU A 32 -18.09 53.32 21.46
CA GLU A 32 -18.68 53.43 20.13
C GLU A 32 -19.75 52.34 20.10
N GLU A 33 -21.01 52.73 20.29
CA GLU A 33 -22.17 51.87 20.12
C GLU A 33 -22.02 51.16 18.77
N SER A 34 -21.59 49.90 18.81
CA SER A 34 -21.68 49.03 17.66
C SER A 34 -23.17 48.90 17.33
N SER A 35 -23.61 49.57 16.27
CA SER A 35 -25.01 49.71 15.83
C SER A 35 -25.73 48.40 15.42
N ILE A 36 -25.20 47.24 15.81
CA ILE A 36 -25.79 45.93 15.54
C ILE A 36 -26.75 45.60 16.69
N VAL A 37 -28.02 45.41 16.37
CA VAL A 37 -29.06 44.99 17.30
C VAL A 37 -29.16 43.46 17.27
N PRO A 38 -28.70 42.75 18.32
CA PRO A 38 -28.85 41.30 18.39
C PRO A 38 -30.29 40.93 18.79
N ILE A 39 -30.94 40.12 17.96
CA ILE A 39 -32.25 39.54 18.24
C ILE A 39 -32.04 38.12 18.74
N VAL A 40 -32.20 37.91 20.04
CA VAL A 40 -32.12 36.59 20.67
C VAL A 40 -33.49 35.91 20.62
N GLN A 41 -33.56 34.73 20.01
CA GLN A 41 -34.78 33.93 19.90
C GLN A 41 -34.55 32.51 20.45
N SER A 42 -35.49 32.01 21.25
CA SER A 42 -35.51 30.59 21.64
C SER A 42 -35.89 29.74 20.43
N GLY A 43 -35.01 28.81 20.05
CA GLY A 43 -35.18 27.91 18.91
C GLY A 43 -35.79 26.57 19.32
N GLU A 44 -36.67 26.04 18.46
CA GLU A 44 -37.28 24.71 18.57
C GLU A 44 -36.76 23.83 17.43
N TYR A 45 -36.33 22.61 17.77
CA TYR A 45 -35.82 21.65 16.80
C TYR A 45 -36.92 21.24 15.81
N GLY A 46 -36.58 21.14 14.53
CA GLY A 46 -37.50 20.77 13.45
C GLY A 46 -38.32 21.93 12.88
N THR A 47 -38.22 23.14 13.45
CA THR A 47 -38.90 24.33 12.95
C THR A 47 -38.06 25.08 11.93
N LEU A 48 -38.66 25.43 10.78
CA LEU A 48 -38.02 26.26 9.75
C LEU A 48 -38.21 27.75 10.08
N TYR A 49 -37.11 28.45 10.30
CA TYR A 49 -37.07 29.89 10.58
C TYR A 49 -36.73 30.67 9.32
N ASN A 50 -37.68 31.45 8.81
CA ASN A 50 -37.45 32.39 7.72
C ASN A 50 -37.35 33.81 8.31
N LYS A 51 -36.19 34.44 8.19
CA LYS A 51 -35.89 35.74 8.81
C LYS A 51 -35.14 36.66 7.84
N VAL A 52 -35.04 37.94 8.21
CA VAL A 52 -34.44 38.99 7.38
C VAL A 52 -33.25 39.60 8.10
N VAL A 53 -32.04 39.37 7.60
CA VAL A 53 -30.77 39.87 8.17
C VAL A 53 -30.23 41.05 7.34
N ASN A 54 -29.56 42.00 7.98
CA ASN A 54 -28.84 43.12 7.35
C ASN A 54 -27.71 43.60 8.28
N SER A 55 -27.00 44.68 7.92
CA SER A 55 -25.87 45.23 8.69
C SER A 55 -26.23 45.77 10.08
N ALA A 56 -27.51 45.99 10.36
CA ALA A 56 -28.00 46.51 11.64
C ALA A 56 -28.61 45.41 12.54
N VAL A 57 -28.87 44.21 12.02
CA VAL A 57 -29.59 43.15 12.73
C VAL A 57 -28.87 41.82 12.64
N GLU A 58 -28.54 41.25 13.79
CA GLU A 58 -28.04 39.88 13.94
C GLU A 58 -29.10 39.00 14.61
N TYR A 59 -29.25 37.76 14.16
CA TYR A 59 -30.11 36.78 14.84
C TYR A 59 -29.29 35.77 15.62
N ILE A 60 -29.66 35.54 16.88
CA ILE A 60 -29.05 34.54 17.74
C ILE A 60 -30.16 33.57 18.19
N PHE A 61 -30.09 32.34 17.69
CA PHE A 61 -31.02 31.27 18.05
C PHE A 61 -30.40 30.41 19.15
N VAL A 62 -31.11 30.25 20.26
CA VAL A 62 -30.69 29.41 21.39
C VAL A 62 -31.57 28.17 21.43
N PHE A 63 -30.99 27.01 21.13
CA PHE A 63 -31.68 25.72 21.16
C PHE A 63 -31.37 25.02 22.48
N ASN A 64 -32.33 25.10 23.40
CA ASN A 64 -32.23 24.45 24.70
C ASN A 64 -32.32 22.94 24.57
N LYS A 65 -31.71 22.23 25.51
CA LYS A 65 -31.80 20.77 25.61
C LYS A 65 -33.26 20.31 25.73
N THR A 66 -33.78 19.67 24.69
CA THR A 66 -35.00 18.85 24.77
C THR A 66 -34.65 17.48 25.36
N GLU A 67 -35.63 16.78 25.95
CA GLU A 67 -35.48 15.43 26.53
C GLU A 67 -35.15 14.32 25.51
N VAL A 68 -34.74 14.70 24.28
CA VAL A 68 -34.38 13.80 23.19
C VAL A 68 -33.16 12.95 23.61
N PRO A 69 -33.15 11.64 23.33
CA PRO A 69 -32.04 10.77 23.71
C PRO A 69 -30.71 11.28 23.15
N GLN A 70 -29.70 11.39 24.04
CA GLN A 70 -28.34 11.93 23.85
C GLN A 70 -27.51 11.35 22.68
N LYS A 71 -28.09 10.49 21.84
CA LYS A 71 -27.42 9.75 20.76
C LYS A 71 -27.60 10.36 19.37
N GLN A 72 -28.53 11.29 19.18
CA GLN A 72 -28.81 11.88 17.86
C GLN A 72 -28.15 13.26 17.74
N PRO A 73 -27.24 13.47 16.76
CA PRO A 73 -26.64 14.77 16.54
C PRO A 73 -27.64 15.76 15.96
N ALA A 74 -27.42 17.04 16.23
CA ALA A 74 -28.16 18.12 15.59
C ALA A 74 -27.56 18.41 14.21
N ARG A 75 -28.41 18.49 13.20
CA ARG A 75 -28.08 18.93 11.84
C ARG A 75 -28.62 20.33 11.63
N ILE A 76 -27.76 21.20 11.13
CA ILE A 76 -28.04 22.62 10.92
C ILE A 76 -28.02 22.87 9.43
N MET A 77 -29.10 23.43 8.91
CA MET A 77 -29.28 23.76 7.51
C MET A 77 -29.54 25.25 7.39
N VAL A 78 -28.75 25.92 6.56
CA VAL A 78 -28.87 27.36 6.32
C VAL A 78 -28.89 27.62 4.82
N GLU A 79 -29.90 28.37 4.38
CA GLU A 79 -30.07 28.78 2.98
C GLU A 79 -30.22 30.30 2.87
N CYS A 80 -29.51 30.91 1.92
CA CYS A 80 -29.69 32.31 1.56
C CYS A 80 -29.44 32.53 0.06
N LYS A 81 -30.51 32.46 -0.75
CA LYS A 81 -30.47 32.51 -2.23
C LYS A 81 -29.85 33.78 -2.81
N ASN A 82 -30.02 34.92 -2.14
CA ASN A 82 -29.56 36.23 -2.61
C ASN A 82 -28.24 36.68 -1.96
N SER A 83 -27.51 35.75 -1.35
CA SER A 83 -26.20 36.00 -0.75
C SER A 83 -25.14 36.30 -1.84
N SER A 84 -24.11 37.06 -1.48
CA SER A 84 -23.04 37.48 -2.40
C SER A 84 -21.69 37.46 -1.70
N ARG A 85 -20.61 37.24 -2.46
CA ARG A 85 -19.23 37.25 -1.97
C ARG A 85 -18.80 38.60 -1.37
N SER A 86 -19.35 39.72 -1.84
CA SER A 86 -19.01 41.04 -1.31
C SER A 86 -19.57 41.28 0.09
N TYR A 87 -20.73 40.70 0.39
CA TYR A 87 -21.39 40.79 1.69
C TYR A 87 -21.97 39.42 2.07
N PRO A 88 -21.09 38.49 2.51
CA PRO A 88 -21.54 37.15 2.84
C PRO A 88 -22.45 37.15 4.08
N VAL A 89 -23.26 36.12 4.19
CA VAL A 89 -23.97 35.79 5.43
C VAL A 89 -23.06 34.89 6.25
N LEU A 90 -22.69 35.33 7.44
CA LEU A 90 -21.86 34.58 8.37
C LEU A 90 -22.75 33.75 9.28
N VAL A 91 -22.44 32.46 9.38
CA VAL A 91 -23.10 31.53 10.29
C VAL A 91 -22.07 31.09 11.31
N VAL A 92 -22.39 31.29 12.59
CA VAL A 92 -21.54 30.86 13.72
C VAL A 92 -22.36 29.96 14.62
N VAL A 93 -21.94 28.71 14.73
CA VAL A 93 -22.54 27.72 15.61
C VAL A 93 -21.63 27.51 16.80
N ARG A 94 -22.12 27.82 17.98
CA ARG A 94 -21.45 27.53 19.25
C ARG A 94 -22.14 26.35 19.91
N HIS A 95 -21.35 25.39 20.35
CA HIS A 95 -21.81 24.28 21.17
C HIS A 95 -20.79 24.08 22.30
N GLN A 96 -21.08 23.23 23.29
CA GLN A 96 -20.35 23.18 24.57
C GLN A 96 -18.81 23.15 24.49
N LYS A 97 -18.26 22.42 23.52
CA LYS A 97 -16.82 22.11 23.42
C LYS A 97 -16.20 22.61 22.11
N GLY A 98 -16.89 23.46 21.35
CA GLY A 98 -16.40 23.93 20.06
C GLY A 98 -17.25 25.01 19.40
N VAL A 99 -16.67 25.59 18.35
CA VAL A 99 -17.32 26.59 17.49
C VAL A 99 -17.08 26.19 16.05
N LEU A 100 -18.14 26.21 15.25
CA LEU A 100 -18.08 26.05 13.81
C LEU A 100 -18.54 27.35 13.16
N SER A 101 -17.87 27.78 12.11
CA SER A 101 -18.30 28.93 11.33
C SER A 101 -18.07 28.73 9.85
N TRP A 102 -18.99 29.27 9.06
CA TRP A 102 -18.90 29.29 7.61
C TRP A 102 -19.69 30.48 7.05
N GLN A 103 -19.56 30.69 5.75
CA GLN A 103 -20.17 31.81 5.05
C GLN A 103 -21.09 31.32 3.93
N LEU A 104 -22.13 32.08 3.63
CA LEU A 104 -23.00 31.92 2.47
C LEU A 104 -22.84 33.13 1.51
N PRO A 105 -22.65 32.91 0.20
CA PRO A 105 -22.51 31.61 -0.42
C PRO A 105 -21.20 30.93 0.00
N LEU A 106 -21.24 29.61 0.21
CA LEU A 106 -20.02 28.84 0.44
C LEU A 106 -19.30 28.74 -0.90
N VAL A 107 -18.08 29.26 -0.94
CA VAL A 107 -17.25 29.25 -2.14
C VAL A 107 -16.32 28.05 -2.08
N VAL A 108 -16.37 27.24 -3.13
CA VAL A 108 -15.49 26.09 -3.32
C VAL A 108 -14.68 26.37 -4.57
N ASP A 109 -13.40 26.62 -4.36
CA ASP A 109 -12.48 26.98 -5.42
C ASP A 109 -11.87 25.72 -6.02
N SER A 110 -11.95 25.59 -7.33
CA SER A 110 -11.24 24.61 -8.13
C SER A 110 -10.27 25.37 -9.05
N ARG A 111 -9.21 24.71 -9.53
CA ARG A 111 -8.25 25.38 -10.44
C ARG A 111 -8.91 25.92 -11.72
N THR A 112 -10.06 25.40 -12.12
CA THR A 112 -10.74 25.74 -13.38
C THR A 112 -12.08 26.43 -13.18
N ASN A 113 -12.78 26.15 -12.09
CA ASN A 113 -14.14 26.61 -11.84
C ASN A 113 -14.32 27.07 -10.39
N LEU A 114 -15.20 28.04 -10.19
CA LEU A 114 -15.57 28.52 -8.87
C LEU A 114 -17.03 28.19 -8.63
N PHE A 115 -17.30 27.37 -7.60
CA PHE A 115 -18.65 26.95 -7.25
C PHE A 115 -19.17 27.74 -6.05
N GLU A 116 -20.37 28.28 -6.16
CA GLU A 116 -21.04 29.03 -5.09
C GLU A 116 -22.28 28.28 -4.60
N TYR A 117 -22.30 27.94 -3.32
CA TYR A 117 -23.41 27.23 -2.70
C TYR A 117 -24.18 28.18 -1.77
N VAL A 118 -25.41 28.50 -2.15
CA VAL A 118 -26.33 29.33 -1.36
C VAL A 118 -27.05 28.54 -0.25
N HIS A 119 -26.89 27.21 -0.27
CA HIS A 119 -27.45 26.27 0.69
C HIS A 119 -26.32 25.45 1.31
N THR A 120 -26.28 25.36 2.64
CA THR A 120 -25.29 24.59 3.39
C THR A 120 -25.96 23.76 4.46
N SER A 121 -25.40 22.58 4.73
CA SER A 121 -25.82 21.77 5.86
C SER A 121 -24.62 21.17 6.58
N ARG A 122 -24.68 21.14 7.92
CA ARG A 122 -23.61 20.66 8.79
C ARG A 122 -24.20 19.86 9.95
N THR A 123 -23.60 18.72 10.24
CA THR A 123 -23.99 17.87 11.37
C THR A 123 -23.02 18.09 12.53
N LEU A 124 -23.54 18.35 13.73
CA LEU A 124 -22.74 18.53 14.94
C LEU A 124 -22.27 17.19 15.50
N CYS A 125 -21.09 17.17 16.12
CA CYS A 125 -20.61 15.97 16.82
C CYS A 125 -21.50 15.67 18.04
N PRO A 126 -21.96 14.42 18.27
CA PRO A 126 -22.80 14.10 19.42
C PRO A 126 -22.10 14.37 20.75
N ASN A 127 -22.81 14.91 21.74
CA ASN A 127 -22.22 15.31 23.02
C ASN A 127 -21.61 14.13 23.80
N SER A 128 -22.20 12.94 23.68
CA SER A 128 -21.67 11.71 24.32
C SER A 128 -20.27 11.31 23.86
N ASN A 129 -19.84 11.78 22.69
CA ASN A 129 -18.54 11.47 22.10
C ASN A 129 -17.41 12.40 22.57
N TYR A 130 -17.74 13.41 23.38
CA TYR A 130 -16.74 14.23 24.07
C TYR A 130 -16.39 13.73 25.49
N ASP A 131 -17.07 12.70 25.99
CA ASP A 131 -16.94 12.19 27.38
C ASP A 131 -15.93 11.03 27.52
N SER A 132 -15.08 10.80 26.51
CA SER A 132 -13.95 9.87 26.62
C SER A 132 -12.79 10.40 27.48
N LEU A 133 -12.86 11.65 27.94
CA LEU A 133 -11.91 12.24 28.88
C LEU A 133 -12.61 12.42 30.23
N ASN A 134 -12.10 11.73 31.27
CA ASN A 134 -12.50 11.80 32.69
C ASN A 134 -12.34 13.21 33.31
N ILE A 135 -12.92 14.25 32.70
CA ILE A 135 -12.88 15.60 33.21
C ILE A 135 -14.27 15.93 33.73
N GLN A 136 -14.30 16.26 35.03
CA GLN A 136 -15.46 16.61 35.82
C GLN A 136 -16.43 17.53 35.05
N ARG A 137 -17.73 17.21 35.18
CA ARG A 137 -18.86 17.92 34.57
C ARG A 137 -18.81 19.42 34.85
N VAL A 138 -18.19 20.19 33.97
CA VAL A 138 -18.36 21.64 33.90
C VAL A 138 -19.66 21.90 33.13
N GLY A 139 -20.67 22.44 33.81
CA GLY A 139 -21.86 23.06 33.22
C GLY A 139 -22.79 22.17 32.38
N ASN A 140 -23.97 21.82 32.92
CA ASN A 140 -25.06 21.10 32.24
C ASN A 140 -25.74 21.87 31.08
N VAL A 141 -25.13 22.92 30.54
CA VAL A 141 -25.74 23.81 29.54
C VAL A 141 -25.38 23.31 28.15
N ASN A 142 -26.13 22.30 27.67
CA ASN A 142 -25.95 21.64 26.38
C ASN A 142 -26.64 22.42 25.24
N ASP A 143 -26.50 23.74 25.24
CA ASP A 143 -27.24 24.59 24.31
C ASP A 143 -26.46 24.71 23.00
N VAL A 144 -27.17 24.52 21.90
CA VAL A 144 -26.66 24.85 20.57
C VAL A 144 -27.09 26.28 20.29
N ILE A 145 -26.13 27.16 20.05
CA ILE A 145 -26.38 28.55 19.73
C ILE A 145 -25.99 28.78 18.28
N VAL A 146 -26.93 29.24 17.46
CA VAL A 146 -26.70 29.57 16.05
C VAL A 146 -26.85 31.07 15.88
N SER A 147 -25.77 31.76 15.53
CA SER A 147 -25.76 33.17 15.14
C SER A 147 -25.73 33.28 13.61
N VAL A 148 -26.54 34.19 13.08
CA VAL A 148 -26.59 34.56 11.65
C VAL A 148 -26.49 36.07 11.51
N SER A 149 -25.46 36.55 10.81
CA SER A 149 -25.18 37.97 10.62
C SER A 149 -24.67 38.27 9.21
N THR A 150 -24.73 39.54 8.78
CA THR A 150 -24.15 39.99 7.50
C THR A 150 -23.79 41.47 7.57
N ALA A 151 -22.77 41.90 6.82
CA ALA A 151 -22.43 43.31 6.67
C ALA A 151 -23.23 44.03 5.56
N ARG A 152 -24.22 43.36 4.95
CA ARG A 152 -24.98 43.91 3.83
C ARG A 152 -25.94 45.02 4.30
N PRO A 153 -25.95 46.22 3.69
CA PRO A 153 -26.85 47.31 4.08
C PRO A 153 -28.33 47.07 3.70
N TYR A 154 -28.60 46.12 2.80
CA TYR A 154 -29.94 45.77 2.35
C TYR A 154 -30.40 44.43 2.92
N ASN A 155 -31.71 44.30 3.06
CA ASN A 155 -32.37 43.12 3.61
C ASN A 155 -32.08 41.84 2.81
N LEU A 156 -31.67 40.79 3.54
CA LEU A 156 -31.44 39.45 3.04
C LEU A 156 -32.36 38.45 3.74
N ASN A 157 -33.10 37.68 2.95
CA ASN A 157 -33.91 36.59 3.48
C ASN A 157 -33.05 35.34 3.62
N PHE A 158 -32.99 34.79 4.83
CA PHE A 158 -32.35 33.51 5.10
C PHE A 158 -33.33 32.54 5.76
N SER A 159 -33.09 31.26 5.54
CA SER A 159 -33.82 30.16 6.12
C SER A 159 -32.88 29.34 6.99
N LEU A 160 -33.25 29.11 8.25
CA LEU A 160 -32.53 28.28 9.21
C LEU A 160 -33.41 27.13 9.66
N LEU A 161 -32.88 25.91 9.61
CA LEU A 161 -33.51 24.72 10.19
C LEU A 161 -32.46 23.99 11.03
N VAL A 162 -32.81 23.67 12.27
CA VAL A 162 -32.00 22.81 13.14
C VAL A 162 -32.85 21.62 13.54
N SER A 163 -32.43 20.41 13.20
CA SER A 163 -33.18 19.17 13.45
C SER A 163 -32.28 18.06 13.97
N HIS A 164 -32.86 17.02 14.58
CA HIS A 164 -32.10 15.84 15.00
C HIS A 164 -32.03 14.80 13.87
N GLU A 165 -30.84 14.25 13.63
CA GLU A 165 -30.64 13.18 12.66
C GLU A 165 -30.95 11.82 13.31
N THR A 166 -32.12 11.26 13.01
CA THR A 166 -32.60 10.00 13.60
C THR A 166 -31.85 8.79 13.06
N ASN A 167 -31.36 8.85 11.82
CA ASN A 167 -30.66 7.76 11.12
C ASN A 167 -29.14 7.92 11.18
N PHE A 168 -28.58 8.47 12.25
CA PHE A 168 -27.14 8.72 12.37
C PHE A 168 -26.28 7.45 12.55
N SER A 169 -26.80 6.43 13.24
CA SER A 169 -26.08 5.17 13.50
C SER A 169 -26.35 4.14 12.40
N ILE A 170 -25.30 3.54 11.84
CA ILE A 170 -25.33 2.54 10.77
C ILE A 170 -25.52 1.14 11.38
N ARG A 171 -26.41 0.33 10.79
CA ARG A 171 -26.51 -1.10 11.12
C ARG A 171 -25.66 -1.94 10.16
N LEU A 172 -25.22 -3.09 10.65
CA LEU A 172 -24.47 -4.04 9.85
C LEU A 172 -25.32 -4.56 8.68
N SER A 173 -24.73 -4.59 7.48
CA SER A 173 -25.36 -5.00 6.22
C SER A 173 -26.58 -4.16 5.80
N GLU A 174 -26.74 -2.96 6.36
CA GLU A 174 -27.71 -1.97 5.90
C GLU A 174 -27.12 -1.16 4.74
N GLU A 175 -27.82 -1.14 3.60
CA GLU A 175 -27.47 -0.27 2.47
C GLU A 175 -28.15 1.09 2.62
N ARG A 176 -27.38 2.17 2.46
CA ARG A 176 -27.86 3.55 2.57
C ARG A 176 -27.55 4.37 1.35
N HIS A 177 -28.55 5.10 0.87
CA HIS A 177 -28.43 6.06 -0.21
C HIS A 177 -28.31 7.46 0.36
N VAL A 178 -27.27 8.19 -0.03
CA VAL A 178 -27.00 9.54 0.46
C VAL A 178 -26.53 10.45 -0.65
N HIS A 179 -26.82 11.73 -0.48
CA HIS A 179 -26.32 12.80 -1.33
C HIS A 179 -25.32 13.63 -0.54
N VAL A 180 -24.17 13.90 -1.16
CA VAL A 180 -23.06 14.60 -0.55
C VAL A 180 -22.62 15.71 -1.49
N SER A 181 -22.29 16.87 -0.94
CA SER A 181 -21.67 17.97 -1.67
C SER A 181 -20.64 18.66 -0.79
N PRO A 182 -19.76 19.52 -1.34
CA PRO A 182 -18.85 20.32 -0.51
C PRO A 182 -19.56 21.19 0.54
N ALA A 183 -20.80 21.62 0.24
CA ALA A 183 -21.64 22.42 1.14
C ALA A 183 -22.51 21.60 2.09
N ASP A 184 -22.60 20.29 1.84
CA ASP A 184 -23.41 19.33 2.59
C ASP A 184 -22.63 18.02 2.78
N PRO A 185 -21.53 18.04 3.58
CA PRO A 185 -20.81 16.83 3.94
C PRO A 185 -21.64 15.98 4.90
N GLN A 186 -21.47 14.66 4.79
CA GLN A 186 -22.24 13.69 5.55
C GLN A 186 -21.30 12.82 6.38
N PHE A 187 -21.68 12.51 7.62
CA PHE A 187 -21.01 11.47 8.38
C PHE A 187 -21.98 10.66 9.23
N TYR A 188 -21.59 9.42 9.53
CA TYR A 188 -22.41 8.45 10.21
C TYR A 188 -21.58 7.64 11.21
N ALA A 189 -22.21 7.20 12.30
CA ALA A 189 -21.55 6.40 13.33
C ALA A 189 -21.76 4.91 13.11
N PHE A 190 -20.71 4.12 13.28
CA PHE A 190 -20.79 2.66 13.36
C PHE A 190 -20.26 2.16 14.70
N SER A 191 -20.82 1.06 15.19
CA SER A 191 -20.34 0.37 16.39
C SER A 191 -20.32 -1.13 16.12
N PHE A 192 -19.21 -1.77 16.46
CA PHE A 192 -19.05 -3.20 16.27
C PHE A 192 -20.03 -3.98 17.16
N PRO A 193 -20.82 -4.90 16.59
CA PRO A 193 -21.48 -5.96 17.36
C PRO A 193 -20.46 -6.81 18.14
N ASP A 194 -20.93 -7.56 19.13
CA ASP A 194 -20.05 -8.39 19.96
C ASP A 194 -19.47 -9.59 19.19
N ASP A 195 -20.20 -10.09 18.19
CA ASP A 195 -19.83 -11.23 17.34
C ASP A 195 -18.92 -10.88 16.15
N VAL A 196 -18.63 -9.58 15.93
CA VAL A 196 -17.93 -9.11 14.72
C VAL A 196 -16.64 -8.38 15.08
N GLU A 197 -15.51 -8.93 14.60
CA GLU A 197 -14.18 -8.33 14.77
C GLU A 197 -13.74 -7.48 13.57
N THR A 198 -14.21 -7.83 12.37
CA THR A 198 -13.75 -7.25 11.10
C THR A 198 -14.93 -6.94 10.19
N VAL A 199 -14.96 -5.73 9.65
CA VAL A 199 -16.00 -5.25 8.72
C VAL A 199 -15.38 -4.63 7.49
N LEU A 200 -16.10 -4.65 6.38
CA LEU A 200 -15.75 -3.98 5.14
C LEU A 200 -16.74 -2.83 4.93
N LEU A 201 -16.26 -1.59 4.90
CA LEU A 201 -17.03 -0.48 4.37
C LEU A 201 -16.99 -0.58 2.84
N ARG A 202 -18.15 -0.63 2.21
CA ARG A 202 -18.30 -0.59 0.77
C ARG A 202 -19.03 0.68 0.36
N VAL A 203 -18.52 1.37 -0.65
CA VAL A 203 -19.09 2.60 -1.18
C VAL A 203 -19.17 2.51 -2.71
N ASP A 204 -20.34 2.74 -3.26
CA ASP A 204 -20.64 2.69 -4.69
C ASP A 204 -21.37 3.97 -5.12
N SER A 205 -21.02 4.53 -6.28
CA SER A 205 -21.61 5.73 -6.89
C SER A 205 -21.58 5.59 -8.41
N ASP A 206 -22.64 6.09 -9.05
CA ASP A 206 -22.73 6.14 -10.51
C ASP A 206 -22.07 7.41 -11.09
N ASP A 207 -21.75 8.39 -10.23
CA ASP A 207 -21.15 9.67 -10.61
C ASP A 207 -19.62 9.60 -10.66
N ASP A 208 -18.99 10.35 -11.58
CA ASP A 208 -17.52 10.43 -11.70
C ASP A 208 -16.87 11.48 -10.78
N ILE A 209 -17.68 12.22 -10.02
CA ILE A 209 -17.22 13.25 -9.08
C ILE A 209 -16.32 12.65 -8.00
N CYS A 210 -15.13 13.21 -7.84
CA CYS A 210 -14.15 12.81 -6.83
C CYS A 210 -14.59 13.22 -5.41
N MET A 211 -14.39 12.28 -4.48
CA MET A 211 -14.77 12.40 -3.09
C MET A 211 -13.71 11.72 -2.21
N THR A 212 -13.51 12.22 -1.00
CA THR A 212 -12.75 11.54 0.05
C THR A 212 -13.72 10.82 1.00
N VAL A 213 -13.47 9.53 1.22
CA VAL A 213 -14.06 8.75 2.31
C VAL A 213 -13.03 8.71 3.45
N SER A 214 -13.43 9.08 4.66
CA SER A 214 -12.57 9.08 5.84
C SER A 214 -13.21 8.34 7.00
N ILE A 215 -12.42 7.53 7.68
CA ILE A 215 -12.79 6.70 8.82
C ILE A 215 -12.07 7.21 10.04
N GLN A 216 -12.81 7.94 10.86
CA GLN A 216 -12.27 8.59 12.05
C GLN A 216 -12.68 7.82 13.30
N ASN A 217 -11.90 7.94 14.37
CA ASN A 217 -12.31 7.40 15.66
C ASN A 217 -13.66 7.98 16.08
N ARG A 218 -14.41 7.21 16.88
CA ARG A 218 -15.68 7.67 17.46
C ARG A 218 -15.46 8.67 18.62
N SER A 219 -14.70 9.72 18.34
CA SER A 219 -14.32 10.82 19.22
C SER A 219 -14.53 12.15 18.51
N CYS A 220 -14.76 13.22 19.28
CA CYS A 220 -14.81 14.59 18.75
C CYS A 220 -13.49 15.33 19.05
N PRO A 221 -13.06 16.31 18.24
CA PRO A 221 -13.73 16.87 17.05
C PRO A 221 -13.68 15.96 15.82
N ILE A 222 -14.62 16.14 14.89
CA ILE A 222 -14.67 15.41 13.62
C ILE A 222 -14.19 16.34 12.50
N TYR A 223 -13.38 15.83 11.59
CA TYR A 223 -12.93 16.54 10.40
C TYR A 223 -13.83 16.22 9.21
N ASP A 224 -14.71 17.15 8.84
CA ASP A 224 -15.75 17.01 7.80
C ASP A 224 -15.56 17.98 6.62
N LEU A 225 -14.35 18.53 6.45
CA LEU A 225 -14.00 19.49 5.41
C LEU A 225 -12.87 18.98 4.55
N GLU A 226 -12.86 19.35 3.27
CA GLU A 226 -11.82 18.91 2.33
C GLU A 226 -10.40 19.21 2.82
N ARG A 227 -10.21 20.35 3.47
CA ARG A 227 -8.90 20.78 3.99
C ARG A 227 -8.40 20.01 5.23
N ASN A 228 -9.25 19.27 5.92
CA ASN A 228 -8.92 18.65 7.22
C ASN A 228 -9.30 17.17 7.33
N VAL A 229 -10.14 16.65 6.44
CA VAL A 229 -10.66 15.27 6.46
C VAL A 229 -9.57 14.19 6.42
N GLN A 230 -8.36 14.56 5.97
CA GLN A 230 -7.19 13.70 5.85
C GLN A 230 -6.30 13.68 7.11
N PHE A 231 -6.59 14.49 8.14
CA PHE A 231 -5.70 14.64 9.30
C PHE A 231 -5.80 13.51 10.33
N GLU A 232 -6.87 12.73 10.32
CA GLU A 232 -7.09 11.65 11.28
C GLU A 232 -7.72 10.43 10.62
N GLY A 233 -7.35 9.25 11.12
CA GLY A 233 -7.98 8.00 10.76
C GLY A 233 -7.52 7.48 9.40
N TYR A 234 -8.32 6.61 8.80
CA TYR A 234 -8.03 6.08 7.46
C TYR A 234 -8.81 6.85 6.42
N TRP A 235 -8.20 7.19 5.30
CA TRP A 235 -8.91 7.90 4.24
C TRP A 235 -8.49 7.42 2.87
N GLN A 236 -9.42 7.51 1.93
CA GLN A 236 -9.23 7.12 0.54
C GLN A 236 -9.99 8.08 -0.35
N THR A 237 -9.46 8.41 -1.53
CA THR A 237 -10.21 9.08 -2.57
C THR A 237 -10.91 8.09 -3.49
N MET A 238 -12.10 8.45 -3.95
CA MET A 238 -12.89 7.63 -4.87
C MET A 238 -13.71 8.49 -5.82
N ASN A 239 -13.83 8.02 -7.06
CA ASN A 239 -14.84 8.47 -8.01
C ASN A 239 -16.08 7.58 -7.89
N ARG A 240 -16.07 6.34 -8.39
CA ARG A 240 -17.24 5.46 -8.44
C ARG A 240 -17.30 4.47 -7.29
N ARG A 241 -16.21 3.73 -7.05
CA ARG A 241 -16.17 2.65 -6.07
C ARG A 241 -15.02 2.82 -5.09
N GLY A 242 -15.30 2.54 -3.83
CA GLY A 242 -14.30 2.54 -2.76
C GLY A 242 -14.62 1.43 -1.75
N GLY A 243 -13.59 1.02 -1.01
CA GLY A 243 -13.77 0.06 0.07
C GLY A 243 -12.64 0.14 1.07
N ILE A 244 -12.96 0.02 2.36
CA ILE A 244 -11.96 0.06 3.43
C ILE A 244 -12.28 -1.04 4.44
N THR A 245 -11.32 -1.93 4.69
CA THR A 245 -11.42 -2.99 5.70
C THR A 245 -11.05 -2.42 7.07
N LEU A 246 -11.94 -2.60 8.05
CA LEU A 246 -11.84 -2.02 9.39
C LEU A 246 -11.92 -3.10 10.46
N THR A 247 -11.10 -2.97 11.49
CA THR A 247 -11.03 -3.94 12.59
C THR A 247 -11.43 -3.30 13.91
N LYS A 248 -12.07 -4.09 14.78
CA LYS A 248 -12.42 -3.70 16.15
C LYS A 248 -11.19 -3.35 16.99
N THR A 249 -10.04 -3.92 16.66
CA THR A 249 -8.76 -3.59 17.32
C THR A 249 -8.25 -2.19 16.97
N ALA A 250 -8.48 -1.71 15.74
CA ALA A 250 -8.12 -0.36 15.34
C ALA A 250 -9.12 0.68 15.89
N PHE A 251 -10.41 0.34 15.93
CA PHE A 251 -11.50 1.21 16.36
C PHE A 251 -12.35 0.58 17.48
N PRO A 252 -11.84 0.48 18.73
CA PRO A 252 -12.48 -0.28 19.80
C PRO A 252 -13.84 0.25 20.23
N LEU A 253 -14.06 1.56 20.11
CA LEU A 253 -15.34 2.22 20.45
C LEU A 253 -16.27 2.36 19.22
N GLY A 254 -15.86 1.83 18.07
CA GLY A 254 -16.45 2.13 16.77
C GLY A 254 -15.80 3.34 16.08
N PHE A 255 -16.37 3.74 14.95
CA PHE A 255 -15.80 4.77 14.07
C PHE A 255 -16.89 5.64 13.45
N PHE A 256 -16.50 6.81 12.95
CA PHE A 256 -17.31 7.63 12.06
C PHE A 256 -16.89 7.39 10.61
N VAL A 257 -17.86 7.24 9.72
CA VAL A 257 -17.65 7.25 8.27
C VAL A 257 -18.02 8.63 7.76
N VAL A 258 -17.05 9.35 7.21
CA VAL A 258 -17.16 10.74 6.75
C VAL A 258 -17.01 10.79 5.24
N PHE A 259 -17.96 11.45 4.58
CA PHE A 259 -18.00 11.64 3.13
C PHE A 259 -17.84 13.13 2.82
N VAL A 260 -16.78 13.48 2.08
CA VAL A 260 -16.48 14.86 1.69
C VAL A 260 -16.21 14.90 0.19
N VAL A 261 -17.08 15.56 -0.56
CA VAL A 261 -16.85 15.82 -1.98
C VAL A 261 -15.75 16.87 -2.13
N LYS A 262 -14.80 16.60 -3.02
CA LYS A 262 -13.68 17.50 -3.31
C LYS A 262 -14.10 18.63 -4.24
N GLY A 263 -13.37 19.74 -4.26
CA GLY A 263 -13.58 20.84 -5.22
C GLY A 263 -13.20 20.51 -6.66
N ASP A 264 -12.29 19.55 -6.86
CA ASP A 264 -11.83 19.07 -8.16
C ASP A 264 -11.65 17.54 -8.18
N ASP A 265 -11.34 17.01 -9.37
CA ASP A 265 -11.20 15.57 -9.63
C ASP A 265 -9.73 15.11 -9.70
N TRP A 266 -8.77 15.99 -9.43
CA TRP A 266 -7.35 15.73 -9.65
C TRP A 266 -6.84 14.51 -8.89
N ASP A 267 -7.23 14.37 -7.62
CA ASP A 267 -6.77 13.24 -6.79
C ASP A 267 -7.31 11.89 -7.28
N CYS A 268 -8.47 11.86 -7.96
CA CYS A 268 -9.08 10.63 -8.46
C CYS A 268 -8.65 10.28 -9.89
N SER A 269 -8.56 11.26 -10.79
CA SER A 269 -8.34 11.03 -12.23
C SER A 269 -6.96 11.48 -12.73
N GLY A 270 -6.26 12.33 -11.98
CA GLY A 270 -5.00 12.96 -12.40
C GLY A 270 -5.17 14.07 -13.45
N TYR A 271 -6.40 14.50 -13.74
CA TYR A 271 -6.68 15.64 -14.62
C TYR A 271 -7.93 16.42 -14.15
N TYR A 272 -7.99 17.71 -14.46
CA TYR A 272 -9.15 18.53 -14.14
C TYR A 272 -10.28 18.26 -15.14
N GLU A 273 -11.31 17.52 -14.74
CA GLU A 273 -12.54 17.50 -15.54
C GLU A 273 -13.24 18.86 -15.47
N THR A 274 -13.65 19.37 -16.63
CA THR A 274 -14.42 20.61 -16.74
C THR A 274 -15.87 20.34 -16.38
N VAL A 275 -16.14 20.20 -15.07
CA VAL A 275 -17.51 20.04 -14.58
C VAL A 275 -18.24 21.39 -14.69
N THR A 276 -19.36 21.44 -15.41
CA THR A 276 -20.14 22.67 -15.69
C THR A 276 -21.29 22.91 -14.71
N VAL A 277 -21.62 21.95 -13.84
CA VAL A 277 -22.76 22.00 -12.91
C VAL A 277 -22.28 21.61 -11.50
N GLY A 278 -22.87 22.19 -10.45
CA GLY A 278 -22.40 22.03 -9.07
C GLY A 278 -22.09 20.58 -8.64
N ARG A 279 -21.10 20.43 -7.76
CA ARG A 279 -20.53 19.14 -7.35
C ARG A 279 -21.39 18.43 -6.31
N ASN A 280 -22.43 17.74 -6.78
CA ASN A 280 -23.33 16.95 -5.94
C ASN A 280 -23.20 15.48 -6.35
N LYS A 281 -22.78 14.64 -5.39
CA LYS A 281 -22.55 13.22 -5.61
C LYS A 281 -23.63 12.39 -4.92
N SER A 282 -24.20 11.45 -5.65
CA SER A 282 -25.09 10.42 -5.13
C SER A 282 -24.32 9.13 -4.88
N LEU A 283 -24.43 8.55 -3.69
CA LEU A 283 -23.71 7.34 -3.34
C LEU A 283 -24.54 6.39 -2.49
N LYS A 284 -24.18 5.11 -2.58
CA LYS A 284 -24.70 4.00 -1.80
C LYS A 284 -23.55 3.45 -0.96
N PHE A 285 -23.78 3.22 0.33
CA PHE A 285 -22.77 2.60 1.16
C PHE A 285 -23.37 1.57 2.11
N SER A 286 -22.57 0.56 2.45
CA SER A 286 -22.91 -0.50 3.40
C SER A 286 -21.68 -0.88 4.23
N VAL A 287 -21.91 -1.33 5.46
CA VAL A 287 -20.87 -1.92 6.31
C VAL A 287 -21.16 -3.41 6.44
N GLU A 288 -20.38 -4.24 5.77
CA GLU A 288 -20.60 -5.68 5.65
C GLU A 288 -19.64 -6.48 6.53
N ARG A 289 -20.01 -7.72 6.87
CA ARG A 289 -19.11 -8.64 7.58
C ARG A 289 -17.95 -9.02 6.66
N SER A 290 -16.72 -8.87 7.14
CA SER A 290 -15.53 -9.40 6.49
C SER A 290 -15.16 -10.78 7.05
N ILE A 291 -14.37 -11.56 6.30
CA ILE A 291 -13.81 -12.84 6.76
C ILE A 291 -13.03 -12.60 8.06
N THR A 292 -13.30 -13.42 9.08
CA THR A 292 -12.62 -13.32 10.38
C THR A 292 -11.16 -13.75 10.28
N TYR A 293 -10.32 -13.17 11.14
CA TYR A 293 -8.89 -13.51 11.22
C TYR A 293 -8.65 -15.01 11.39
N PHE A 294 -9.46 -15.68 12.22
CA PHE A 294 -9.34 -17.12 12.47
C PHE A 294 -9.59 -17.99 11.23
N ASN A 295 -10.65 -17.70 10.47
CA ASN A 295 -10.97 -18.45 9.24
C ASN A 295 -9.87 -18.29 8.18
N TYR A 296 -9.27 -17.10 8.13
CA TYR A 296 -8.18 -16.82 7.23
C TYR A 296 -6.88 -17.56 7.60
N ILE A 297 -6.57 -17.66 8.90
CA ILE A 297 -5.44 -18.47 9.40
C ILE A 297 -5.63 -19.95 9.05
N ILE A 298 -6.85 -20.50 9.23
CA ILE A 298 -7.14 -21.90 8.85
C ILE A 298 -6.85 -22.12 7.36
N SER A 299 -7.30 -21.20 6.49
CA SER A 299 -7.09 -21.29 5.04
C SER A 299 -5.59 -21.22 4.68
N THR A 300 -4.85 -20.35 5.37
CA THR A 300 -3.39 -20.22 5.20
C THR A 300 -2.65 -21.49 5.62
N VAL A 301 -2.95 -22.03 6.81
CA VAL A 301 -2.34 -23.27 7.31
C VAL A 301 -2.69 -24.44 6.40
N GLY A 302 -3.93 -24.54 5.93
CA GLY A 302 -4.34 -25.57 4.97
C GLY A 302 -3.49 -25.55 3.70
N THR A 303 -3.21 -24.35 3.17
CA THR A 303 -2.34 -24.18 1.99
C THR A 303 -0.91 -24.67 2.27
N VAL A 304 -0.34 -24.31 3.42
CA VAL A 304 1.01 -24.77 3.83
C VAL A 304 1.06 -26.30 4.00
N VAL A 305 0.02 -26.91 4.57
CA VAL A 305 -0.08 -28.37 4.72
C VAL A 305 -0.05 -29.08 3.36
N VAL A 306 -0.75 -28.55 2.36
CA VAL A 306 -0.73 -29.12 0.99
C VAL A 306 0.69 -29.12 0.41
N PHE A 307 1.42 -28.02 0.54
CA PHE A 307 2.82 -27.98 0.13
C PHE A 307 3.68 -28.97 0.91
N MET A 308 3.52 -29.06 2.24
CA MET A 308 4.25 -30.02 3.06
C MET A 308 3.99 -31.47 2.63
N LEU A 309 2.75 -31.83 2.31
CA LEU A 309 2.41 -33.15 1.77
C LEU A 309 3.12 -33.42 0.43
N PHE A 310 3.23 -32.42 -0.43
CA PHE A 310 3.98 -32.53 -1.69
C PHE A 310 5.48 -32.77 -1.45
N TYR A 311 6.11 -32.09 -0.50
CA TYR A 311 7.49 -32.35 -0.10
C TYR A 311 7.68 -33.75 0.50
N ILE A 312 6.75 -34.21 1.34
CA ILE A 312 6.78 -35.56 1.92
C ILE A 312 6.66 -36.60 0.82
N PHE A 313 5.70 -36.45 -0.10
CA PHE A 313 5.55 -37.34 -1.26
C PHE A 313 6.84 -37.41 -2.07
N PHE A 314 7.46 -36.27 -2.36
CA PHE A 314 8.75 -36.23 -3.05
C PHE A 314 9.85 -36.96 -2.25
N GLY A 315 9.92 -36.75 -0.93
CA GLY A 315 10.84 -37.43 -0.03
C GLY A 315 10.64 -38.95 -0.01
N VAL A 316 9.40 -39.43 -0.04
CA VAL A 316 9.08 -40.87 -0.10
C VAL A 316 9.52 -41.46 -1.44
N VAL A 317 9.18 -40.81 -2.56
CA VAL A 317 9.62 -41.23 -3.91
C VAL A 317 11.15 -41.28 -3.98
N TYR A 318 11.81 -40.30 -3.38
CA TYR A 318 13.26 -40.23 -3.28
C TYR A 318 13.84 -41.43 -2.53
N VAL A 319 13.29 -41.78 -1.35
CA VAL A 319 13.72 -42.93 -0.56
C VAL A 319 13.50 -44.24 -1.33
N ILE A 320 12.36 -44.41 -1.99
CA ILE A 320 12.05 -45.60 -2.79
C ILE A 320 13.06 -45.76 -3.93
N LYS A 321 13.34 -44.68 -4.69
CA LYS A 321 14.35 -44.72 -5.77
C LYS A 321 15.74 -45.02 -5.24
N LYS A 322 16.13 -44.45 -4.10
CA LYS A 322 17.43 -44.72 -3.49
C LYS A 322 17.56 -46.18 -3.06
N ARG A 323 16.52 -46.76 -2.44
CA ARG A 323 16.48 -48.18 -2.08
C ARG A 323 16.55 -49.08 -3.32
N GLY A 324 15.76 -48.79 -4.36
CA GLY A 324 15.80 -49.55 -5.62
C GLY A 324 17.17 -49.51 -6.30
N ARG A 325 17.86 -48.36 -6.25
CA ARG A 325 19.24 -48.23 -6.78
C ARG A 325 20.26 -49.01 -5.96
N GLN A 326 20.12 -49.03 -4.63
CA GLN A 326 20.98 -49.83 -3.75
C GLN A 326 20.78 -51.34 -3.94
N VAL A 327 19.55 -51.79 -4.20
CA VAL A 327 19.28 -53.20 -4.53
C VAL A 327 19.88 -53.55 -5.89
N LEU A 328 19.75 -52.68 -6.90
CA LEU A 328 20.34 -52.90 -8.23
C LEU A 328 21.88 -52.88 -8.21
N ASP A 329 22.52 -51.99 -7.44
CA ASP A 329 23.99 -51.97 -7.28
C ASP A 329 24.50 -53.22 -6.53
N ASN A 330 23.70 -53.77 -5.59
CA ASN A 330 24.07 -54.99 -4.88
C ASN A 330 23.93 -56.24 -5.77
N ASP A 331 22.90 -56.34 -6.62
CA ASP A 331 22.74 -57.46 -7.56
C ASP A 331 23.83 -57.48 -8.66
N VAL A 332 24.36 -56.32 -9.06
CA VAL A 332 25.43 -56.24 -10.08
C VAL A 332 26.80 -56.66 -9.54
N LEU A 333 27.01 -56.59 -8.22
CA LEU A 333 28.26 -57.03 -7.58
C LEU A 333 28.32 -58.55 -7.33
N ASP A 334 27.21 -59.28 -7.49
CA ASP A 334 27.15 -60.74 -7.32
C ASP A 334 27.29 -61.54 -8.62
N ASP A 335 27.32 -60.89 -9.80
CA ASP A 335 27.42 -61.55 -11.12
C ASP A 335 28.82 -61.46 -11.77
N GLU A 336 29.86 -61.18 -10.98
CA GLU A 336 31.26 -61.26 -11.44
C GLU A 336 31.84 -62.67 -11.19
N SER A 337 31.20 -63.70 -11.74
CA SER A 337 31.75 -65.06 -11.73
C SER A 337 31.38 -65.93 -12.93
N ILE A 338 31.75 -65.55 -14.16
CA ILE A 338 31.97 -66.52 -15.25
C ILE A 338 33.15 -66.08 -16.15
N GLN A 339 34.21 -66.90 -16.09
CA GLN A 339 35.23 -67.27 -17.07
C GLN A 339 35.62 -66.32 -18.23
N SER A 340 36.93 -66.05 -18.25
CA SER A 340 37.77 -65.66 -19.39
C SER A 340 37.41 -66.40 -20.71
N PRO A 341 37.23 -65.69 -21.83
CA PRO A 341 37.32 -66.29 -23.16
C PRO A 341 38.77 -66.34 -23.62
N GLN A 342 39.22 -67.57 -23.84
CA GLN A 342 40.44 -67.95 -24.52
C GLN A 342 40.57 -67.26 -25.90
N SER A 343 41.81 -66.92 -26.23
CA SER A 343 42.29 -66.61 -27.58
C SER A 343 41.97 -67.73 -28.58
N PRO A 344 41.66 -67.39 -29.86
CA PRO A 344 41.91 -68.28 -30.98
C PRO A 344 43.10 -67.77 -31.83
N GLU A 345 44.13 -68.60 -31.93
CA GLU A 345 45.11 -68.60 -33.03
C GLU A 345 44.46 -69.12 -34.32
N GLY A 346 44.79 -68.51 -35.48
CA GLY A 346 44.48 -69.07 -36.81
C GLY A 346 44.40 -68.03 -37.95
N LEU A 347 45.50 -67.88 -38.70
CA LEU A 347 45.75 -67.09 -39.94
C LEU A 347 44.73 -67.29 -41.10
N PRO A 348 44.76 -66.54 -42.24
CA PRO A 348 45.83 -65.63 -42.72
C PRO A 348 45.44 -64.22 -43.21
N SER A 349 46.47 -63.37 -43.15
CA SER A 349 46.71 -62.15 -43.92
C SER A 349 46.60 -62.34 -45.43
N SER A 350 45.95 -61.40 -46.14
CA SER A 350 46.32 -61.00 -47.50
C SER A 350 45.52 -59.78 -48.00
N TYR A 351 46.23 -58.67 -48.26
CA TYR A 351 46.04 -57.60 -49.25
C TYR A 351 44.70 -56.80 -49.24
N ASP A 352 44.69 -55.47 -49.11
CA ASP A 352 45.26 -54.55 -50.11
C ASP A 352 45.87 -53.25 -49.54
N GLN A 353 47.01 -52.89 -50.12
CA GLN A 353 47.62 -51.56 -50.06
C GLN A 353 46.86 -50.58 -50.97
N ILE A 354 46.59 -49.36 -50.51
CA ILE A 354 46.51 -48.21 -51.42
C ILE A 354 47.33 -47.05 -50.85
N HIS A 355 48.25 -46.62 -51.69
CA HIS A 355 49.27 -45.59 -51.52
C HIS A 355 48.71 -44.19 -51.22
N THR A 356 49.48 -43.43 -50.44
CA THR A 356 49.50 -41.97 -50.46
C THR A 356 49.95 -41.44 -51.82
N PRO A 357 49.45 -40.26 -52.22
CA PRO A 357 50.29 -39.32 -52.95
C PRO A 357 50.43 -38.01 -52.16
N ASP A 358 51.70 -37.68 -51.90
CA ASP A 358 52.14 -36.32 -51.63
C ASP A 358 51.80 -35.43 -52.83
N ALA A 359 51.27 -34.25 -52.57
CA ALA A 359 51.21 -33.17 -53.54
C ALA A 359 51.57 -31.85 -52.85
N SER A 360 52.86 -31.56 -52.88
CA SER A 360 53.42 -30.21 -52.77
C SER A 360 52.79 -29.28 -53.81
N SER A 361 52.32 -28.10 -53.41
CA SER A 361 52.39 -26.92 -54.27
C SER A 361 52.24 -25.62 -53.47
N SER A 362 53.30 -24.82 -53.54
CA SER A 362 53.39 -23.42 -53.19
C SER A 362 52.77 -22.54 -54.28
N VAL A 363 51.84 -21.62 -53.95
CA VAL A 363 51.55 -20.43 -54.76
C VAL A 363 51.03 -19.26 -53.89
N THR A 364 51.91 -18.27 -53.67
CA THR A 364 51.78 -16.82 -53.91
C THR A 364 50.50 -16.04 -53.50
N SER A 365 50.69 -15.04 -52.60
CA SER A 365 49.77 -13.88 -52.38
C SER A 365 49.79 -12.88 -53.56
N PRO A 366 48.79 -11.99 -53.72
CA PRO A 366 48.94 -10.64 -53.13
C PRO A 366 47.63 -9.97 -52.67
N GLY A 367 47.77 -8.96 -51.81
CA GLY A 367 46.68 -8.34 -51.05
C GLY A 367 45.83 -7.27 -51.75
N PHE A 368 44.82 -6.81 -51.01
CA PHE A 368 44.08 -5.58 -51.28
C PHE A 368 43.63 -4.92 -49.96
N LEU A 369 43.73 -3.60 -49.91
CA LEU A 369 43.55 -2.72 -48.75
C LEU A 369 42.09 -2.23 -48.58
N SER A 370 41.77 -1.83 -47.33
CA SER A 370 40.74 -0.89 -46.83
C SER A 370 39.32 -1.40 -46.49
N PRO A 371 38.57 -0.72 -45.57
CA PRO A 371 38.98 0.08 -44.39
C PRO A 371 38.18 -0.25 -43.09
N ARG A 372 38.75 0.13 -41.95
CA ARG A 372 38.16 0.11 -40.58
C ARG A 372 36.78 0.80 -40.48
N ARG A 373 35.82 0.16 -39.79
CA ARG A 373 34.76 0.80 -38.99
C ARG A 373 34.38 -0.04 -37.76
N HIS A 374 34.52 0.61 -36.60
CA HIS A 374 33.99 0.37 -35.24
C HIS A 374 33.44 -0.99 -34.82
N SER A 375 33.95 -1.50 -33.70
CA SER A 375 33.14 -1.84 -32.50
C SER A 375 34.06 -1.95 -31.30
N ASP A 376 33.84 -1.08 -30.32
CA ASP A 376 34.52 -1.05 -29.03
C ASP A 376 33.93 -2.14 -28.15
N SER A 377 34.26 -3.40 -28.45
CA SER A 377 34.04 -4.52 -27.55
C SER A 377 35.40 -4.84 -26.94
N SER A 378 35.57 -4.50 -25.66
CA SER A 378 36.66 -5.00 -24.84
C SER A 378 36.49 -6.51 -24.66
N LEU A 379 36.86 -7.26 -25.69
CA LEU A 379 37.12 -8.68 -25.58
C LEU A 379 38.40 -8.80 -24.76
N ASP A 380 38.26 -9.38 -23.58
CA ASP A 380 39.38 -9.83 -22.75
C ASP A 380 40.28 -10.72 -23.62
N GLU A 381 41.54 -10.32 -23.84
CA GLU A 381 42.48 -11.04 -24.72
C GLU A 381 42.77 -12.47 -24.24
N THR A 382 42.25 -12.87 -23.08
CA THR A 382 42.31 -14.25 -22.57
C THR A 382 41.25 -15.20 -23.16
N ASP A 383 40.29 -14.70 -23.94
CA ASP A 383 39.30 -15.53 -24.66
C ASP A 383 39.78 -16.00 -26.06
N ILE A 384 40.97 -15.57 -26.50
CA ILE A 384 41.62 -16.11 -27.71
C ILE A 384 42.34 -17.40 -27.32
N ASP A 385 41.62 -18.51 -27.44
CA ASP A 385 42.16 -19.86 -27.28
C ASP A 385 43.20 -20.13 -28.37
N MET A 386 44.48 -19.98 -28.03
CA MET A 386 45.65 -20.22 -28.90
C MET A 386 45.86 -21.72 -29.19
N LEU A 387 44.78 -22.50 -29.39
CA LEU A 387 44.67 -23.80 -30.09
C LEU A 387 45.79 -24.84 -29.87
N HIS A 388 46.56 -24.74 -28.78
CA HIS A 388 47.72 -25.59 -28.52
C HIS A 388 47.30 -27.02 -28.19
N ASP A 389 46.06 -27.19 -27.76
CA ASP A 389 45.42 -28.44 -27.37
C ASP A 389 45.00 -29.29 -28.58
N ALA A 390 44.93 -28.69 -29.78
CA ALA A 390 44.51 -29.36 -31.01
C ALA A 390 45.54 -30.37 -31.55
N ASP A 391 46.82 -30.18 -31.23
CA ASP A 391 47.91 -31.03 -31.71
C ASP A 391 48.16 -32.24 -30.79
N SER A 392 47.83 -32.16 -29.50
CA SER A 392 47.94 -33.29 -28.56
C SER A 392 46.77 -34.27 -28.68
N ASP A 393 45.56 -33.77 -28.90
CA ASP A 393 44.34 -34.59 -28.80
C ASP A 393 44.04 -35.37 -30.09
N LYS A 394 44.57 -34.93 -31.23
CA LYS A 394 44.42 -35.61 -32.53
C LYS A 394 44.90 -37.06 -32.52
N ASN A 395 45.89 -37.36 -31.67
CA ASN A 395 46.46 -38.70 -31.49
C ASN A 395 45.61 -39.60 -30.57
N VAL A 396 44.81 -39.01 -29.68
CA VAL A 396 43.93 -39.73 -28.72
C VAL A 396 42.60 -40.13 -29.39
N PHE A 397 42.13 -39.38 -30.39
CA PHE A 397 40.89 -39.71 -31.12
C PHE A 397 41.05 -40.81 -32.17
N ARG A 398 42.24 -40.98 -32.77
CA ARG A 398 42.50 -42.02 -33.79
C ARG A 398 42.52 -43.45 -33.24
N THR A 399 42.58 -43.63 -31.92
CA THR A 399 42.72 -44.95 -31.26
C THR A 399 41.42 -45.48 -30.64
N LYS A 400 40.32 -44.74 -30.70
CA LYS A 400 39.00 -45.19 -30.21
C LYS A 400 38.08 -45.61 -31.36
N THR A 401 37.38 -46.73 -31.19
CA THR A 401 36.42 -47.28 -32.17
C THR A 401 35.02 -46.63 -32.10
N VAL A 402 34.69 -45.92 -31.01
CA VAL A 402 33.43 -45.17 -30.85
C VAL A 402 33.75 -43.78 -30.28
N LEU A 403 33.33 -42.74 -30.99
CA LEU A 403 33.52 -41.33 -30.59
C LEU A 403 32.27 -40.83 -29.85
N THR A 404 32.44 -40.15 -28.71
CA THR A 404 31.32 -39.50 -28.01
C THR A 404 31.40 -37.98 -28.12
N LEU A 405 30.25 -37.29 -27.98
CA LEU A 405 30.18 -35.82 -28.00
C LEU A 405 31.07 -35.17 -26.92
N MET A 406 31.38 -35.89 -25.84
CA MET A 406 32.34 -35.46 -24.81
C MET A 406 33.79 -35.52 -25.27
N ASP A 407 34.13 -36.51 -26.11
CA ASP A 407 35.44 -36.58 -26.76
C ASP A 407 35.59 -35.44 -27.80
N LEU A 408 34.49 -34.99 -28.41
CA LEU A 408 34.50 -33.86 -29.36
C LEU A 408 34.46 -32.48 -28.68
N ALA A 409 34.08 -32.43 -27.40
CA ALA A 409 34.10 -31.22 -26.60
C ALA A 409 35.55 -30.86 -26.28
N ARG A 410 36.11 -29.86 -26.99
CA ARG A 410 37.50 -29.39 -26.84
C ARG A 410 37.89 -28.92 -25.43
N LYS A 411 36.94 -28.77 -24.49
CA LYS A 411 37.17 -28.17 -23.18
C LYS A 411 36.80 -29.14 -22.07
N ASP A 412 37.70 -29.30 -21.10
CA ASP A 412 37.50 -30.14 -19.92
C ASP A 412 36.18 -29.79 -19.22
N SER A 413 35.37 -30.82 -18.94
CA SER A 413 34.08 -30.72 -18.25
C SER A 413 34.18 -30.01 -16.89
N ARG A 414 35.34 -30.06 -16.23
CA ARG A 414 35.61 -29.33 -14.98
C ARG A 414 35.63 -27.82 -15.18
N ILE A 415 36.23 -27.35 -16.26
CA ILE A 415 36.31 -25.93 -16.60
C ILE A 415 34.94 -25.43 -17.04
N LEU A 416 34.23 -26.25 -17.83
CA LEU A 416 32.88 -25.97 -18.29
C LEU A 416 31.87 -25.86 -17.13
N ARG A 417 32.01 -26.71 -16.10
CA ARG A 417 31.22 -26.64 -14.86
C ARG A 417 31.47 -25.35 -14.08
N LYS A 418 32.73 -24.95 -13.90
CA LYS A 418 33.09 -23.68 -13.25
C LYS A 418 32.50 -22.49 -14.01
N LYS A 419 32.60 -22.47 -15.34
CA LYS A 419 32.00 -21.43 -16.18
C LYS A 419 30.47 -21.39 -16.05
N SER A 420 29.81 -22.55 -15.92
CA SER A 420 28.35 -22.61 -15.72
C SER A 420 27.88 -22.07 -14.35
N GLN A 421 28.71 -22.16 -13.31
CA GLN A 421 28.36 -21.59 -11.99
C GLN A 421 28.37 -20.07 -11.99
N LEU A 422 29.05 -19.43 -12.95
CA LEU A 422 29.04 -17.99 -13.13
C LEU A 422 27.61 -17.46 -13.38
N TYR A 423 26.76 -18.22 -14.07
CA TYR A 423 25.36 -17.84 -14.30
C TYR A 423 24.58 -17.65 -13.00
N LEU A 424 24.78 -18.54 -12.03
CA LEU A 424 24.12 -18.43 -10.72
C LEU A 424 24.63 -17.21 -9.95
N TRP A 425 25.94 -16.98 -9.94
CA TRP A 425 26.52 -15.83 -9.24
C TRP A 425 26.09 -14.51 -9.86
N ASN A 426 26.13 -14.39 -11.19
CA ASN A 426 25.66 -13.21 -11.90
C ASN A 426 24.17 -12.95 -11.62
N LEU A 427 23.33 -13.99 -11.67
CA LEU A 427 21.92 -13.87 -11.35
C LEU A 427 21.70 -13.44 -9.89
N LEU A 428 22.43 -14.01 -8.93
CA LEU A 428 22.31 -13.67 -7.51
C LEU A 428 22.75 -12.22 -7.25
N THR A 429 23.82 -11.76 -7.90
CA THR A 429 24.22 -10.36 -7.82
C THR A 429 23.11 -9.44 -8.33
N VAL A 430 22.58 -9.69 -9.53
CA VAL A 430 21.45 -8.92 -10.10
C VAL A 430 20.25 -8.96 -9.15
N ALA A 431 19.85 -10.15 -8.70
CA ALA A 431 18.74 -10.37 -7.78
C ALA A 431 18.85 -9.53 -6.50
N VAL A 432 20.02 -9.53 -5.84
CA VAL A 432 20.23 -8.74 -4.62
C VAL A 432 20.12 -7.24 -4.90
N PHE A 433 20.70 -6.76 -5.99
CA PHE A 433 20.64 -5.35 -6.37
C PHE A 433 19.22 -4.86 -6.68
N TYR A 434 18.38 -5.71 -7.28
CA TYR A 434 16.99 -5.34 -7.60
C TYR A 434 16.02 -5.59 -6.44
N SER A 435 16.17 -6.67 -5.68
CA SER A 435 15.20 -7.00 -4.63
C SER A 435 15.38 -6.23 -3.33
N LEU A 436 16.61 -5.86 -2.96
CA LEU A 436 16.83 -5.08 -1.74
C LEU A 436 16.09 -3.72 -1.76
N PRO A 437 16.21 -2.88 -2.81
CA PRO A 437 15.45 -1.64 -2.90
C PRO A 437 13.94 -1.85 -2.90
N VAL A 438 13.45 -2.90 -3.58
CA VAL A 438 12.02 -3.20 -3.67
C VAL A 438 11.43 -3.55 -2.31
N VAL A 439 12.09 -4.45 -1.58
CA VAL A 439 11.66 -4.83 -0.22
C VAL A 439 11.68 -3.61 0.70
N GLN A 440 12.75 -2.80 0.64
CA GLN A 440 12.86 -1.59 1.44
C GLN A 440 11.74 -0.58 1.13
N LEU A 441 11.45 -0.35 -0.15
CA LEU A 441 10.42 0.58 -0.61
C LEU A 441 9.03 0.12 -0.15
N VAL A 442 8.70 -1.16 -0.33
CA VAL A 442 7.42 -1.74 0.08
C VAL A 442 7.21 -1.65 1.58
N ILE A 443 8.22 -1.98 2.38
CA ILE A 443 8.16 -1.83 3.86
C ILE A 443 7.94 -0.35 4.23
N THR A 444 8.66 0.56 3.58
CA THR A 444 8.53 2.00 3.84
C THR A 444 7.11 2.48 3.54
N TYR A 445 6.53 2.11 2.39
CA TYR A 445 5.16 2.49 2.06
C TYR A 445 4.12 1.86 2.99
N GLN A 446 4.30 0.61 3.41
CA GLN A 446 3.40 0.01 4.40
C GLN A 446 3.43 0.74 5.75
N LEU A 447 4.61 1.19 6.18
CA LEU A 447 4.74 1.99 7.40
C LEU A 447 4.07 3.36 7.25
N VAL A 448 4.30 4.05 6.13
CA VAL A 448 3.70 5.36 5.87
C VAL A 448 2.18 5.25 5.75
N LEU A 449 1.66 4.22 5.07
CA LEU A 449 0.22 3.96 4.96
C LEU A 449 -0.41 3.74 6.33
N LYS A 450 0.24 2.97 7.22
CA LYS A 450 -0.27 2.72 8.57
C LYS A 450 -0.21 3.96 9.47
N GLN A 451 0.81 4.80 9.33
CA GLN A 451 0.99 6.01 10.14
C GLN A 451 0.09 7.16 9.69
N THR A 452 -0.01 7.38 8.38
CA THR A 452 -0.78 8.48 7.79
C THR A 452 -2.26 8.13 7.59
N GLY A 453 -2.58 6.83 7.54
CA GLY A 453 -3.91 6.34 7.20
C GLY A 453 -4.31 6.56 5.73
N ASN A 454 -3.39 7.05 4.90
CA ASN A 454 -3.62 7.31 3.49
C ASN A 454 -3.68 5.99 2.70
N GLN A 455 -4.89 5.58 2.33
CA GLN A 455 -5.16 4.37 1.56
C GLN A 455 -4.96 4.55 0.04
N ASP A 456 -4.64 5.76 -0.43
CA ASP A 456 -4.32 6.02 -1.85
C ASP A 456 -2.85 5.74 -2.18
N LEU A 457 -1.99 5.49 -1.18
CA LEU A 457 -0.58 5.16 -1.38
C LEU A 457 -0.36 3.81 -2.08
N CYS A 458 -1.25 2.85 -1.81
CA CYS A 458 -1.18 1.50 -2.33
C CYS A 458 -2.55 1.13 -2.91
N TYR A 459 -2.62 0.87 -4.21
CA TYR A 459 -3.88 0.65 -4.92
C TYR A 459 -4.37 -0.79 -4.77
N TYR A 460 -4.92 -1.13 -3.60
CA TYR A 460 -5.49 -2.45 -3.37
C TYR A 460 -6.88 -2.57 -3.98
N ASN A 461 -7.23 -3.80 -4.35
CA ASN A 461 -8.64 -4.17 -4.38
C ASN A 461 -9.08 -4.49 -2.94
N PHE A 462 -9.45 -3.47 -2.17
CA PHE A 462 -9.86 -3.61 -0.77
C PHE A 462 -11.04 -4.57 -0.57
N LEU A 463 -11.85 -4.83 -1.61
CA LEU A 463 -12.94 -5.83 -1.54
C LEU A 463 -12.41 -7.27 -1.51
N CYS A 464 -11.17 -7.51 -1.96
CA CYS A 464 -10.55 -8.84 -2.01
C CYS A 464 -9.27 -8.95 -1.16
N ALA A 465 -8.70 -7.82 -0.71
CA ALA A 465 -7.50 -7.79 0.10
C ALA A 465 -7.81 -8.19 1.55
N HIS A 466 -7.04 -9.14 2.06
CA HIS A 466 -7.15 -9.61 3.44
C HIS A 466 -5.87 -9.27 4.20
N PRO A 467 -5.94 -8.35 5.18
CA PRO A 467 -4.77 -7.96 5.96
C PRO A 467 -4.39 -9.06 6.97
N LEU A 468 -3.10 -9.36 7.06
CA LEU A 468 -2.54 -10.24 8.08
C LEU A 468 -1.31 -9.59 8.72
N GLY A 469 -1.43 -9.19 9.98
CA GLY A 469 -0.34 -8.58 10.75
C GLY A 469 0.11 -7.24 10.17
N LEU A 470 1.32 -7.21 9.60
CA LEU A 470 1.91 -6.01 8.99
C LEU A 470 1.62 -5.88 7.49
N LEU A 471 1.06 -6.92 6.86
CA LEU A 471 0.80 -6.94 5.43
C LEU A 471 -0.66 -6.63 5.17
N SER A 472 -0.92 -5.58 4.39
CA SER A 472 -2.28 -5.17 4.01
C SER A 472 -2.94 -6.16 3.04
N ASP A 473 -2.14 -6.86 2.23
CA ASP A 473 -2.59 -7.83 1.22
C ASP A 473 -1.79 -9.14 1.34
N PHE A 474 -2.17 -9.99 2.31
CA PHE A 474 -1.46 -11.25 2.53
C PHE A 474 -1.86 -12.34 1.53
N ASN A 475 -3.08 -12.27 0.97
CA ASN A 475 -3.59 -13.30 0.06
C ASN A 475 -2.76 -13.39 -1.21
N HIS A 476 -2.35 -12.24 -1.76
CA HIS A 476 -1.49 -12.23 -2.94
C HIS A 476 -0.03 -12.60 -2.62
N VAL A 477 0.45 -12.40 -1.38
CA VAL A 477 1.75 -12.95 -0.95
C VAL A 477 1.68 -14.47 -0.83
N LEU A 478 0.62 -15.00 -0.21
CA LEU A 478 0.42 -16.43 0.00
C LEU A 478 0.40 -17.21 -1.31
N SER A 479 -0.27 -16.69 -2.35
CA SER A 479 -0.30 -17.33 -3.67
C SER A 479 1.08 -17.38 -4.34
N ASN A 480 1.95 -16.40 -4.08
CA ASN A 480 3.30 -16.35 -4.64
C ASN A 480 4.35 -17.16 -3.85
N ILE A 481 4.07 -17.54 -2.60
CA ILE A 481 4.93 -18.46 -1.83
C ILE A 481 5.15 -19.79 -2.57
N GLY A 482 4.19 -20.21 -3.40
CA GLY A 482 4.31 -21.41 -4.23
C GLY A 482 5.53 -21.38 -5.16
N TYR A 483 5.84 -20.23 -5.79
CA TYR A 483 7.02 -20.08 -6.64
C TYR A 483 8.33 -20.26 -5.85
N ILE A 484 8.37 -19.71 -4.63
CA ILE A 484 9.52 -19.85 -3.73
C ILE A 484 9.72 -21.32 -3.35
N LEU A 485 8.65 -22.00 -2.91
CA LEU A 485 8.72 -23.40 -2.51
C LEU A 485 9.11 -24.31 -3.69
N LEU A 486 8.46 -24.18 -4.84
CA LEU A 486 8.79 -24.97 -6.03
C LEU A 486 10.21 -24.69 -6.54
N GLY A 487 10.68 -23.44 -6.48
CA GLY A 487 12.05 -23.06 -6.81
C GLY A 487 13.08 -23.70 -5.89
N LEU A 488 12.85 -23.66 -4.57
CA LEU A 488 13.70 -24.34 -3.58
C LEU A 488 13.71 -25.86 -3.78
N LEU A 489 12.56 -26.45 -4.08
CA LEU A 489 12.48 -27.88 -4.41
C LEU A 489 13.33 -28.18 -5.65
N PHE A 490 13.19 -27.39 -6.73
CA PHE A 490 13.96 -27.57 -7.96
C PHE A 490 15.47 -27.46 -7.74
N ILE A 491 15.91 -26.52 -6.91
CA ILE A 491 17.31 -26.41 -6.48
C ILE A 491 17.75 -27.67 -5.75
N LEU A 492 16.94 -28.21 -4.84
CA LEU A 492 17.23 -29.45 -4.11
C LEU A 492 17.32 -30.67 -5.04
N LEU A 493 16.45 -30.75 -6.06
CA LEU A 493 16.51 -31.80 -7.09
C LEU A 493 17.80 -31.72 -7.89
N THR A 494 18.17 -30.51 -8.30
CA THR A 494 19.38 -30.22 -9.06
C THR A 494 20.62 -30.56 -8.24
N TYR A 495 20.60 -30.18 -6.96
CA TYR A 495 21.67 -30.49 -6.00
C TYR A 495 21.86 -31.99 -5.80
N HIS A 496 20.77 -32.73 -5.62
CA HIS A 496 20.85 -34.17 -5.50
C HIS A 496 21.40 -34.82 -6.78
N ARG A 497 20.93 -34.38 -7.96
CA ARG A 497 21.45 -34.89 -9.25
C ARG A 497 22.94 -34.57 -9.44
N ASP A 498 23.37 -33.35 -9.09
CA ASP A 498 24.77 -32.93 -9.14
C ASP A 498 25.65 -33.80 -8.22
N ILE A 499 25.22 -34.06 -6.97
CA ILE A 499 25.96 -34.97 -6.07
C ILE A 499 26.06 -36.39 -6.65
N MET A 500 24.94 -36.95 -7.14
CA MET A 500 24.96 -38.30 -7.70
C MET A 500 25.87 -38.38 -8.93
N HIS A 501 25.87 -37.37 -9.77
CA HIS A 501 26.76 -37.26 -10.91
C HIS A 501 28.23 -37.11 -10.50
N ARG A 502 28.53 -36.39 -9.41
CA ARG A 502 29.89 -36.29 -8.87
C ARG A 502 30.40 -37.60 -8.26
N LYS A 503 29.49 -38.44 -7.76
CA LYS A 503 29.80 -39.76 -7.17
C LYS A 503 29.87 -40.87 -8.22
N SER A 504 29.12 -40.76 -9.31
CA SER A 504 29.23 -41.64 -10.47
C SER A 504 30.60 -41.47 -11.11
N ASP A 505 31.28 -42.58 -11.38
CA ASP A 505 32.64 -42.59 -11.93
C ASP A 505 32.72 -41.88 -13.28
N SER A 506 33.84 -41.20 -13.56
CA SER A 506 34.12 -40.45 -14.80
C SER A 506 34.04 -41.29 -16.08
N ARG A 507 33.99 -42.62 -15.93
CA ARG A 507 33.81 -43.59 -17.01
C ARG A 507 32.40 -43.59 -17.60
N LEU A 508 31.38 -43.20 -16.85
CA LEU A 508 29.99 -43.17 -17.33
C LEU A 508 29.70 -41.94 -18.21
N ASP A 509 30.32 -40.79 -17.91
CA ASP A 509 30.26 -39.58 -18.73
C ASP A 509 30.82 -39.82 -20.15
N LYS A 510 31.80 -40.72 -20.24
CA LYS A 510 32.39 -41.18 -21.49
C LYS A 510 31.42 -41.95 -22.39
N TYR A 511 30.36 -42.55 -21.82
CA TYR A 511 29.33 -43.30 -22.55
C TYR A 511 28.11 -42.44 -22.96
N TYR A 512 27.70 -41.45 -22.14
CA TYR A 512 26.50 -40.64 -22.41
C TYR A 512 26.76 -39.34 -23.18
N GLY A 513 28.02 -38.93 -23.37
CA GLY A 513 28.44 -37.98 -24.39
C GLY A 513 28.03 -36.51 -24.22
N ILE A 514 27.18 -36.12 -23.26
CA ILE A 514 26.75 -34.72 -23.09
C ILE A 514 27.27 -34.17 -21.74
N PRO A 515 28.11 -33.12 -21.74
CA PRO A 515 28.53 -32.47 -20.50
C PRO A 515 27.33 -31.78 -19.84
N GLN A 516 27.07 -32.10 -18.58
CA GLN A 516 25.94 -31.52 -17.86
C GLN A 516 26.28 -30.17 -17.21
N HIS A 517 25.49 -29.14 -17.53
CA HIS A 517 25.64 -27.79 -17.01
C HIS A 517 24.71 -27.53 -15.82
N TYR A 518 25.02 -28.10 -14.66
CA TYR A 518 24.23 -27.92 -13.44
C TYR A 518 24.07 -26.45 -13.00
N GLY A 519 25.04 -25.58 -13.31
CA GLY A 519 24.98 -24.15 -12.99
C GLY A 519 23.78 -23.43 -13.60
N LEU A 520 23.36 -23.80 -14.82
CA LEU A 520 22.17 -23.24 -15.46
C LEU A 520 20.89 -23.63 -14.72
N PHE A 521 20.77 -24.90 -14.31
CA PHE A 521 19.61 -25.39 -13.55
C PHE A 521 19.51 -24.74 -12.16
N TYR A 522 20.64 -24.53 -11.48
CA TYR A 522 20.63 -23.74 -10.24
C TYR A 522 20.17 -22.30 -10.48
N ALA A 523 20.61 -21.67 -11.57
CA ALA A 523 20.18 -20.32 -11.93
C ALA A 523 18.67 -20.28 -12.24
N MET A 524 18.12 -21.26 -12.96
CA MET A 524 16.67 -21.36 -13.21
C MET A 524 15.86 -21.50 -11.91
N GLY A 525 16.33 -22.34 -10.97
CA GLY A 525 15.68 -22.50 -9.67
C GLY A 525 15.73 -21.22 -8.83
N ALA A 526 16.88 -20.54 -8.82
CA ALA A 526 17.05 -19.26 -8.14
C ALA A 526 16.17 -18.17 -8.77
N ALA A 527 16.07 -18.13 -10.11
CA ALA A 527 15.19 -17.19 -10.82
C ALA A 527 13.73 -17.38 -10.42
N LEU A 528 13.25 -18.63 -10.29
CA LEU A 528 11.88 -18.92 -9.86
C LEU A 528 11.61 -18.45 -8.42
N VAL A 529 12.59 -18.57 -7.52
CA VAL A 529 12.49 -18.02 -6.16
C VAL A 529 12.42 -16.49 -6.21
N MET A 530 13.25 -15.86 -7.03
CA MET A 530 13.28 -14.40 -7.17
C MET A 530 11.98 -13.84 -7.74
N GLU A 531 11.40 -14.51 -8.74
CA GLU A 531 10.09 -14.20 -9.30
C GLU A 531 9.01 -14.18 -8.20
N GLY A 532 9.00 -15.20 -7.34
CA GLY A 532 8.06 -15.28 -6.22
C GLY A 532 8.22 -14.15 -5.21
N VAL A 533 9.47 -13.76 -4.90
CA VAL A 533 9.76 -12.64 -3.98
C VAL A 533 9.32 -11.31 -4.58
N LEU A 534 9.71 -11.01 -5.82
CA LEU A 534 9.40 -9.75 -6.48
C LEU A 534 7.90 -9.59 -6.74
N SER A 535 7.24 -10.63 -7.25
CA SER A 535 5.78 -10.66 -7.43
C SER A 535 5.03 -10.49 -6.11
N GLY A 536 5.47 -11.20 -5.05
CA GLY A 536 4.92 -11.04 -3.71
C GLY A 536 5.06 -9.60 -3.20
N CYS A 537 6.25 -9.01 -3.30
CA CYS A 537 6.51 -7.64 -2.87
C CYS A 537 5.67 -6.60 -3.63
N TYR A 538 5.48 -6.78 -4.95
CA TYR A 538 4.62 -5.91 -5.76
C TYR A 538 3.19 -5.87 -5.21
N HIS A 539 2.61 -7.03 -4.93
CA HIS A 539 1.24 -7.12 -4.44
C HIS A 539 1.07 -6.62 -2.99
N VAL A 540 2.13 -6.59 -2.19
CA VAL A 540 2.07 -6.02 -0.84
C VAL A 540 1.74 -4.53 -0.88
N CYS A 541 2.20 -3.75 -1.86
CA CYS A 541 1.79 -2.36 -2.03
C CYS A 541 1.88 -1.99 -3.53
N PRO A 542 0.82 -2.24 -4.30
CA PRO A 542 0.81 -1.93 -5.72
C PRO A 542 0.80 -0.41 -5.90
N ASN A 543 1.85 0.11 -6.52
CA ASN A 543 2.03 1.52 -6.83
C ASN A 543 2.71 1.64 -8.21
N GLN A 544 2.56 2.77 -8.88
CA GLN A 544 3.16 3.05 -10.19
C GLN A 544 4.68 2.82 -10.21
N SER A 545 5.37 3.21 -9.12
CA SER A 545 6.82 2.96 -8.96
C SER A 545 7.16 1.48 -8.79
N ASN A 546 6.25 0.70 -8.19
CA ASN A 546 6.44 -0.73 -7.92
C ASN A 546 6.04 -1.62 -9.10
N PHE A 547 5.27 -1.09 -10.05
CA PHE A 547 4.74 -1.83 -11.19
C PHE A 547 5.82 -2.50 -12.06
N GLN A 548 7.01 -1.90 -12.11
CA GLN A 548 8.13 -2.44 -12.89
C GLN A 548 8.69 -3.77 -12.36
N PHE A 549 8.36 -4.14 -11.11
CA PHE A 549 8.88 -5.34 -10.46
C PHE A 549 7.89 -6.52 -10.41
N GLY A 550 6.63 -6.28 -10.79
CA GLY A 550 5.58 -7.31 -10.83
C GLY A 550 5.31 -7.90 -12.22
N LYS A 551 6.06 -7.46 -13.24
CA LYS A 551 6.09 -8.00 -14.60
C LYS A 551 7.47 -8.56 -14.88
#